data_AF-A0A662RVJ9-F1
#
_entry.id   AF-A0A662RVJ9-F1
#
_cell.length_a   1.000
_cell.length_b   1.000
_cell.length_c   1.000
_cell.angle_alpha   90.00
_cell.angle_beta   90.00
_cell.angle_gamma   90.00
#
_symmetry.space_group_name_H-M   'P 1'
#
loop_
_entity.id
_entity.type
_entity.pdbx_description
1 polymer ?
#
loop_
_entity_poly.entity_id
_entity_poly.type
_entity_poly.pdbx_seq_one_letter_code
_entity_poly.pdbx_strand_id
1 'polypeptide(L)'
;MLKVIGSILCISGIIILLMLLATSNMHTKFWITSRFNSLTPMRIIKFNKKTIGIYDAGSISVRKIEGLRYNVSVRVTTYPLLVRYNNTLFRIAISIDNATVYTVRKTDYPVIRGYIASMGDTVDDVKKLLELLDSRCIGKVTLQNMFSSPYAIQGVFDIGDETLDSEISLDFILLIFPKRDLVKVISPKPPPVSSIIFLKNISIARLKGNINVRLEASLNVSRNQVTRAIDITMLGVLMLGVDIYRNYDEYKHTIEKLKTVLREMIKRS
;
A
#
# COMPACT_ATOMS: atom_id res chain seq x y z
N MET A 1 -3.64 -42.18 -30.78
CA MET A 1 -4.36 -41.11 -30.06
C MET A 1 -3.65 -40.66 -28.78
N LEU A 2 -3.12 -41.56 -27.94
CA LEU A 2 -2.41 -41.18 -26.71
C LEU A 2 -1.24 -40.22 -26.96
N LYS A 3 -0.39 -40.51 -27.96
CA LYS A 3 0.68 -39.60 -28.43
C LYS A 3 0.23 -38.15 -28.61
N VAL A 4 -0.91 -37.95 -29.27
CA VAL A 4 -1.43 -36.61 -29.63
C VAL A 4 -1.95 -35.91 -28.37
N ILE A 5 -2.75 -36.60 -27.56
CA ILE A 5 -3.31 -36.04 -26.31
C ILE A 5 -2.19 -35.71 -25.32
N GLY A 6 -1.24 -36.62 -25.12
CA GLY A 6 -0.09 -36.39 -24.23
C GLY A 6 0.79 -35.23 -24.68
N SER A 7 1.01 -35.07 -26.00
CA SER A 7 1.75 -33.94 -26.55
C SER A 7 1.03 -32.61 -26.31
N ILE A 8 -0.29 -32.57 -26.52
CA ILE A 8 -1.12 -31.38 -26.27
C ILE A 8 -1.06 -30.98 -24.80
N LEU A 9 -1.19 -31.94 -23.87
CA LEU A 9 -1.12 -31.68 -22.43
C LEU A 9 0.26 -31.17 -21.98
N CYS A 10 1.35 -31.76 -22.49
CA CYS A 10 2.70 -31.28 -22.22
C CYS A 10 2.90 -29.84 -22.70
N ILE A 11 2.58 -29.56 -23.96
CA ILE A 11 2.79 -28.23 -24.57
C ILE A 11 1.92 -27.18 -23.88
N SER A 12 0.64 -27.47 -23.64
CA SER A 12 -0.26 -26.54 -22.96
C SER A 12 0.15 -26.27 -21.52
N GLY A 13 0.53 -27.30 -20.75
CA GLY A 13 1.03 -27.12 -19.38
C GLY A 13 2.31 -26.27 -19.32
N ILE A 14 3.26 -26.48 -20.25
CA ILE A 14 4.49 -25.67 -20.35
C ILE A 14 4.16 -24.22 -20.73
N ILE A 15 3.27 -24.00 -21.71
CA ILE A 15 2.83 -22.65 -22.10
C ILE A 15 2.19 -21.93 -20.92
N ILE A 16 1.30 -22.59 -20.18
CA ILE A 16 0.66 -22.03 -18.99
C ILE A 16 1.73 -21.70 -17.93
N LEU A 17 2.67 -22.60 -17.67
CA LEU A 17 3.75 -22.37 -16.71
C LEU A 17 4.61 -21.15 -17.10
N LEU A 18 4.96 -21.02 -18.38
CA LEU A 18 5.72 -19.88 -18.90
C LEU A 18 4.93 -18.57 -18.79
N MET A 19 3.63 -18.60 -19.09
CA MET A 19 2.74 -17.44 -18.90
C MET A 19 2.63 -17.03 -17.43
N LEU A 20 2.53 -17.99 -16.51
CA LEU A 20 2.51 -17.75 -15.07
C LEU A 20 3.84 -17.16 -14.57
N LEU A 21 4.98 -17.69 -15.02
CA LEU A 21 6.29 -17.13 -14.69
C LEU A 21 6.46 -15.72 -15.25
N ALA A 22 6.02 -15.47 -16.49
CA ALA A 22 6.07 -14.14 -17.10
C ALA A 22 5.19 -13.13 -16.35
N THR A 23 3.98 -13.53 -15.94
CA THR A 23 3.06 -12.66 -15.18
C THR A 23 3.53 -12.38 -13.76
N SER A 24 4.20 -13.33 -13.09
CA SER A 24 4.80 -13.11 -11.77
C SER A 24 5.88 -12.01 -11.78
N ASN A 25 6.50 -11.76 -12.93
CA ASN A 25 7.51 -10.70 -13.11
C ASN A 25 6.91 -9.36 -13.58
N MET A 26 5.60 -9.29 -13.86
CA MET A 26 4.94 -8.04 -14.25
C MET A 26 4.57 -7.21 -13.02
N HIS A 27 5.46 -6.28 -12.66
CA HIS A 27 5.12 -5.21 -11.74
C HIS A 27 4.39 -4.10 -12.48
N THR A 28 3.10 -3.92 -12.20
CA THR A 28 2.36 -2.78 -12.75
C THR A 28 2.39 -1.65 -11.74
N LYS A 29 3.17 -0.61 -12.03
CA LYS A 29 3.32 0.55 -11.15
C LYS A 29 2.32 1.61 -11.55
N PHE A 30 1.35 1.88 -10.67
CA PHE A 30 0.41 2.98 -10.85
C PHE A 30 0.80 4.15 -9.93
N TRP A 31 0.72 5.35 -10.48
CA TRP A 31 1.08 6.57 -9.76
C TRP A 31 -0.17 7.40 -9.57
N ILE A 32 -0.77 7.34 -8.38
CA ILE A 32 -1.94 8.16 -8.06
C ILE A 32 -1.50 9.29 -7.15
N THR A 33 -1.08 10.39 -7.76
CA THR A 33 -0.71 11.59 -7.00
C THR A 33 -1.98 12.32 -6.59
N SER A 34 -2.46 12.10 -5.37
CA SER A 34 -3.49 12.96 -4.80
C SER A 34 -2.86 14.23 -4.26
N ARG A 35 -3.09 15.36 -4.93
CA ARG A 35 -2.78 16.68 -4.37
C ARG A 35 -4.02 17.20 -3.67
N PHE A 36 -3.94 17.36 -2.35
CA PHE A 36 -5.04 17.86 -1.54
C PHE A 36 -5.11 19.37 -1.75
N ASN A 37 -5.89 19.79 -2.75
CA ASN A 37 -6.14 21.20 -3.05
C ASN A 37 -7.22 21.81 -2.12
N SER A 38 -7.81 21.04 -1.21
CA SER A 38 -8.79 21.55 -0.26
C SER A 38 -8.11 22.07 1.01
N LEU A 39 -8.47 23.28 1.42
CA LEU A 39 -8.16 23.83 2.73
C LEU A 39 -9.02 23.12 3.78
N THR A 40 -8.72 21.86 4.07
CA THR A 40 -9.43 21.05 5.06
C THR A 40 -9.02 21.47 6.47
N PRO A 41 -9.98 21.68 7.40
CA PRO A 41 -9.66 21.96 8.78
C PRO A 41 -8.85 20.82 9.40
N MET A 42 -7.76 21.16 10.06
CA MET A 42 -6.95 20.24 10.86
C MET A 42 -7.26 20.49 12.32
N ARG A 43 -7.49 19.42 13.09
CA ARG A 43 -7.68 19.53 14.53
C ARG A 43 -6.36 19.26 15.24
N ILE A 44 -5.89 20.19 16.07
CA ILE A 44 -4.66 20.04 16.86
C ILE A 44 -5.03 19.92 18.34
N ILE A 45 -4.54 18.86 19.00
CA ILE A 45 -4.89 18.51 20.39
C ILE A 45 -3.59 18.22 21.17
N LYS A 46 -3.58 18.52 22.47
CA LYS A 46 -2.48 18.17 23.38
C LYS A 46 -2.80 16.89 24.17
N PHE A 47 -1.96 15.87 24.01
CA PHE A 47 -2.10 14.55 24.65
C PHE A 47 -0.81 14.16 25.38
N ASN A 48 -0.84 13.93 26.70
CA ASN A 48 0.32 13.46 27.49
C ASN A 48 1.60 14.27 27.21
N LYS A 49 1.49 15.60 27.24
CA LYS A 49 2.52 16.59 26.85
C LYS A 49 2.92 16.55 25.36
N LYS A 50 2.60 15.51 24.58
CA LYS A 50 2.76 15.47 23.11
C LYS A 50 1.64 16.30 22.46
N THR A 51 1.94 16.93 21.33
CA THR A 51 0.93 17.57 20.49
C THR A 51 0.60 16.59 19.38
N ILE A 52 -0.68 16.44 19.06
CA ILE A 52 -1.18 15.58 17.99
C ILE A 52 -1.99 16.46 17.04
N GLY A 53 -1.68 16.35 15.76
CA GLY A 53 -2.41 16.92 14.66
C GLY A 53 -3.22 15.84 13.96
N ILE A 54 -4.52 16.02 13.86
CA ILE A 54 -5.43 15.11 13.18
C ILE A 54 -5.81 15.77 11.88
N TYR A 55 -5.39 15.17 10.78
CA TYR A 55 -5.70 15.62 9.45
C TYR A 55 -6.55 14.57 8.74
N ASP A 56 -7.72 15.02 8.33
CA ASP A 56 -8.69 14.23 7.61
C ASP A 56 -8.41 14.34 6.10
N ALA A 57 -7.79 13.31 5.52
CA ALA A 57 -7.36 13.33 4.12
C ALA A 57 -8.41 12.63 3.23
N GLY A 58 -8.68 13.21 2.06
CA GLY A 58 -9.69 12.71 1.13
C GLY A 58 -9.43 11.31 0.56
N SER A 59 -10.41 10.83 -0.21
CA SER A 59 -10.47 9.47 -0.76
C SER A 59 -9.58 9.25 -1.99
N ILE A 60 -9.04 8.04 -2.13
CA ILE A 60 -8.57 7.50 -3.41
C ILE A 60 -9.43 6.28 -3.76
N SER A 61 -9.96 6.25 -4.97
CA SER A 61 -10.59 5.04 -5.50
C SER A 61 -9.52 4.17 -6.14
N VAL A 62 -9.39 2.93 -5.66
CA VAL A 62 -8.55 1.92 -6.29
C VAL A 62 -9.49 0.99 -7.05
N ARG A 63 -9.33 0.94 -8.38
CA ARG A 63 -10.11 -0.01 -9.20
C ARG A 63 -9.68 -1.42 -8.82
N LYS A 64 -10.67 -2.31 -8.68
CA LYS A 64 -10.46 -3.72 -8.37
C LYS A 64 -9.61 -4.38 -9.46
N ILE A 65 -8.55 -5.08 -9.05
CA ILE A 65 -7.86 -6.05 -9.89
C ILE A 65 -7.61 -7.29 -9.01
N GLU A 66 -8.26 -8.40 -9.34
CA GLU A 66 -8.22 -9.64 -8.55
C GLU A 66 -6.81 -10.28 -8.57
N GLY A 67 -6.39 -10.84 -7.43
CA GLY A 67 -5.11 -11.57 -7.30
C GLY A 67 -3.84 -10.71 -7.26
N LEU A 68 -3.97 -9.41 -6.97
CA LEU A 68 -2.86 -8.47 -6.82
C LEU A 68 -2.56 -8.17 -5.34
N ARG A 69 -1.27 -8.22 -4.97
CA ARG A 69 -0.78 -7.55 -3.77
C ARG A 69 -0.45 -6.10 -4.10
N TYR A 70 -0.88 -5.19 -3.23
CA TYR A 70 -0.62 -3.76 -3.41
C TYR A 70 0.40 -3.29 -2.38
N ASN A 71 1.52 -2.76 -2.88
CA ASN A 71 2.49 -2.02 -2.07
C ASN A 71 2.13 -0.54 -2.17
N VAL A 72 1.78 0.06 -1.03
CA VAL A 72 1.38 1.46 -0.95
C VAL A 72 2.54 2.26 -0.34
N SER A 73 3.22 3.02 -1.19
CA SER A 73 4.23 3.99 -0.76
C SER A 73 3.56 5.34 -0.53
N VAL A 74 3.53 5.79 0.73
CA VAL A 74 2.96 7.09 1.10
C VAL A 74 4.08 8.07 1.43
N ARG A 75 4.05 9.22 0.77
CA ARG A 75 4.92 10.35 1.07
C ARG A 75 4.06 11.53 1.51
N VAL A 76 4.21 11.94 2.75
CA VAL A 76 3.55 13.15 3.27
C VAL A 76 4.54 14.30 3.18
N THR A 77 4.10 15.39 2.55
CA THR A 77 4.82 16.67 2.53
C THR A 77 3.92 17.77 3.05
N THR A 78 4.36 18.48 4.07
CA THR A 78 3.57 19.54 4.70
C THR A 78 4.07 20.91 4.26
N TYR A 79 3.16 21.78 3.83
CA TYR A 79 3.44 23.21 3.71
C TYR A 79 3.11 23.92 5.02
N PRO A 80 3.48 25.20 5.18
CA PRO A 80 3.12 25.96 6.37
C PRO A 80 1.61 25.94 6.64
N LEU A 81 1.24 25.74 7.91
CA LEU A 81 -0.12 25.86 8.42
C LEU A 81 -0.62 27.30 8.25
N LEU A 82 -1.85 27.44 7.78
CA LEU A 82 -2.57 28.70 7.80
C LEU A 82 -3.51 28.70 9.00
N VAL A 83 -3.24 29.59 9.96
CA VAL A 83 -3.98 29.69 11.23
C VAL A 83 -4.66 31.04 11.28
N ARG A 84 -5.98 31.05 11.48
CA ARG A 84 -6.74 32.29 11.69
C ARG A 84 -6.91 32.51 13.18
N TYR A 85 -6.45 33.66 13.68
CA TYR A 85 -6.64 34.09 15.06
C TYR A 85 -7.01 35.58 15.07
N ASN A 86 -8.14 35.94 15.71
CA ASN A 86 -8.67 37.30 15.78
C ASN A 86 -8.64 38.03 14.42
N ASN A 87 -9.24 37.42 13.38
CA ASN A 87 -9.27 37.91 12.00
C ASN A 87 -7.91 38.09 11.29
N THR A 88 -6.80 37.75 11.94
CA THR A 88 -5.45 37.75 11.35
C THR A 88 -5.07 36.35 10.88
N LEU A 89 -4.49 36.24 9.68
CA LEU A 89 -4.00 34.98 9.13
C LEU A 89 -2.50 34.82 9.38
N PHE A 90 -2.12 33.75 10.05
CA PHE A 90 -0.74 33.39 10.37
C PHE A 90 -0.28 32.20 9.55
N ARG A 91 0.97 32.24 9.10
CA ARG A 91 1.68 31.13 8.47
C ARG A 91 2.64 30.51 9.47
N ILE A 92 2.48 29.24 9.79
CA ILE A 92 3.30 28.53 10.76
C ILE A 92 3.94 27.31 10.11
N ALA A 93 5.27 27.25 10.08
CA ALA A 93 5.97 26.01 9.80
C ALA A 93 5.95 25.11 11.05
N ILE A 94 5.50 23.87 10.87
CA ILE A 94 5.63 22.81 11.86
C ILE A 94 6.59 21.75 11.33
N SER A 95 7.59 21.40 12.14
CA SER A 95 8.38 20.20 11.88
C SER A 95 7.64 18.97 12.42
N ILE A 96 7.66 17.88 11.68
CA ILE A 96 7.01 16.63 12.07
C ILE A 96 8.03 15.75 12.78
N ASP A 97 7.65 15.20 13.93
CA ASP A 97 8.44 14.20 14.65
C ASP A 97 8.18 12.81 14.06
N ASN A 98 6.90 12.45 14.00
CA ASN A 98 6.43 11.26 13.33
C ASN A 98 5.01 11.49 12.78
N ALA A 99 4.57 10.65 11.86
CA ALA A 99 3.17 10.59 11.49
C ALA A 99 2.76 9.15 11.23
N THR A 100 1.48 8.85 11.43
CA THR A 100 0.89 7.57 11.10
C THR A 100 -0.25 7.80 10.13
N VAL A 101 -0.23 7.07 9.02
CA VAL A 101 -1.32 7.05 8.04
C VAL A 101 -2.13 5.80 8.30
N TYR A 102 -3.41 5.99 8.55
CA TYR A 102 -4.41 4.93 8.63
C TYR A 102 -5.16 4.89 7.32
N THR A 103 -5.31 3.70 6.77
CA THR A 103 -6.11 3.44 5.59
C THR A 103 -7.40 2.78 6.03
N VAL A 104 -8.53 3.38 5.69
CA VAL A 104 -9.86 2.93 6.11
C VAL A 104 -10.77 2.78 4.90
N ARG A 105 -11.80 1.94 5.01
CA ARG A 105 -12.82 1.84 3.96
C ARG A 105 -13.64 3.13 3.94
N LYS A 106 -14.06 3.55 2.74
CA LYS A 106 -14.99 4.67 2.58
C LYS A 106 -16.31 4.51 3.35
N THR A 107 -16.71 3.27 3.65
CA THR A 107 -17.89 2.97 4.48
C THR A 107 -17.67 3.26 5.96
N ASP A 108 -16.44 3.07 6.46
CA ASP A 108 -16.09 3.30 7.87
C ASP A 108 -15.70 4.75 8.15
N TYR A 109 -15.24 5.45 7.11
CA TYR A 109 -14.76 6.81 7.19
C TYR A 109 -15.79 7.81 7.78
N PRO A 110 -17.10 7.82 7.41
CA PRO A 110 -18.09 8.70 8.03
C PRO A 110 -18.21 8.52 9.55
N VAL A 111 -18.05 7.29 10.06
CA VAL A 111 -18.11 7.00 11.50
C VAL A 111 -16.92 7.63 12.21
N ILE A 112 -15.72 7.43 11.67
CA ILE A 112 -14.49 7.98 12.24
C ILE A 112 -14.51 9.51 12.17
N ARG A 113 -14.94 10.07 11.05
CA ARG A 113 -15.07 11.51 10.87
C ARG A 113 -16.10 12.11 11.83
N GLY A 114 -17.23 11.45 12.02
CA GLY A 114 -18.25 11.84 13.00
C GLY A 114 -17.70 11.84 14.44
N TYR A 115 -16.88 10.84 14.78
CA TYR A 115 -16.18 10.81 16.06
C TYR A 115 -15.17 11.96 16.19
N ILE A 116 -14.30 12.19 15.21
CA ILE A 116 -13.32 13.30 15.22
C ILE A 116 -14.02 14.66 15.38
N ALA A 117 -15.19 14.84 14.76
CA ALA A 117 -15.97 16.06 14.85
C ALA A 117 -16.62 16.27 16.23
N SER A 118 -17.01 15.18 16.91
CA SER A 118 -17.74 15.22 18.19
C SER A 118 -16.87 15.03 19.43
N MET A 119 -15.69 14.43 19.28
CA MET A 119 -14.80 14.14 20.40
C MET A 119 -14.32 15.42 21.09
N GLY A 120 -14.05 15.34 22.39
CA GLY A 120 -13.40 16.41 23.14
C GLY A 120 -11.89 16.45 22.92
N ASP A 121 -11.19 17.05 23.88
CA ASP A 121 -9.72 17.12 23.91
C ASP A 121 -9.14 16.33 25.11
N THR A 122 -9.86 15.29 25.57
CA THR A 122 -9.43 14.50 26.74
C THR A 122 -8.51 13.34 26.36
N VAL A 123 -7.79 12.80 27.35
CA VAL A 123 -6.95 11.61 27.18
C VAL A 123 -7.77 10.41 26.74
N ASP A 124 -8.98 10.25 27.28
CA ASP A 124 -9.86 9.14 26.96
C ASP A 124 -10.45 9.27 25.55
N ASP A 125 -10.75 10.49 25.10
CA ASP A 125 -11.20 10.74 23.73
C ASP A 125 -10.15 10.31 22.70
N VAL A 126 -8.88 10.64 22.96
CA VAL A 126 -7.75 10.28 22.08
C VAL A 126 -7.50 8.77 22.10
N LYS A 127 -7.58 8.12 23.27
CA LYS A 127 -7.47 6.65 23.35
C LYS A 127 -8.55 5.96 22.55
N LYS A 128 -9.81 6.37 22.72
CA LYS A 128 -10.94 5.87 21.94
C LYS A 128 -10.82 6.13 20.45
N LEU A 129 -10.26 7.29 20.04
CA LEU A 129 -9.96 7.54 18.63
C LEU A 129 -8.96 6.51 18.09
N LEU A 130 -7.88 6.26 18.83
CA LEU A 130 -6.86 5.28 18.43
C LEU A 130 -7.44 3.87 18.37
N GLU A 131 -8.24 3.47 19.35
CA GLU A 131 -8.96 2.19 19.35
C GLU A 131 -9.94 2.08 18.16
N LEU A 132 -10.67 3.15 17.84
CA LEU A 132 -11.57 3.19 16.69
C LEU A 132 -10.81 3.08 15.37
N LEU A 133 -9.65 3.75 15.25
CA LEU A 133 -8.79 3.66 14.07
C LEU A 133 -8.18 2.27 13.94
N ASP A 134 -7.61 1.72 15.01
CA ASP A 134 -6.98 0.39 15.00
C ASP A 134 -8.01 -0.71 14.69
N SER A 135 -9.26 -0.58 15.15
CA SER A 135 -10.33 -1.55 14.87
C SER A 135 -10.96 -1.45 13.47
N ARG A 136 -10.89 -0.28 12.81
CA ARG A 136 -11.51 -0.05 11.49
C ARG A 136 -10.53 0.15 10.34
N CYS A 137 -9.23 0.20 10.63
CA CYS A 137 -8.22 0.33 9.59
C CYS A 137 -8.03 -1.00 8.84
N ILE A 138 -7.81 -0.88 7.53
CA ILE A 138 -7.35 -1.97 6.66
C ILE A 138 -5.81 -2.01 6.68
N GLY A 139 -5.18 -0.88 6.94
CA GLY A 139 -3.73 -0.75 7.00
C GLY A 139 -3.30 0.46 7.83
N LYS A 140 -2.11 0.34 8.41
CA LYS A 140 -1.48 1.36 9.24
C LYS A 140 0.00 1.42 8.91
N VAL A 141 0.50 2.62 8.62
CA VAL A 141 1.93 2.84 8.40
C VAL A 141 2.41 4.02 9.21
N THR A 142 3.47 3.81 9.99
CA THR A 142 4.17 4.90 10.65
C THR A 142 5.27 5.40 9.72
N LEU A 143 5.16 6.66 9.32
CA LEU A 143 6.07 7.33 8.42
C LEU A 143 7.30 7.79 9.20
N GLN A 144 8.46 7.65 8.55
CA GLN A 144 9.75 8.06 9.11
C GLN A 144 10.40 9.11 8.20
N ASN A 145 11.36 9.82 8.78
CA ASN A 145 12.06 10.90 8.12
C ASN A 145 13.13 10.32 7.17
N MET A 146 12.71 9.83 6.01
CA MET A 146 13.63 9.24 5.02
C MET A 146 14.36 10.29 4.16
N PHE A 147 13.98 11.57 4.22
CA PHE A 147 14.61 12.65 3.46
C PHE A 147 15.21 13.72 4.37
N SER A 148 16.21 14.43 3.85
CA SER A 148 16.86 15.60 4.50
C SER A 148 15.96 16.83 4.62
N SER A 149 14.74 16.82 4.06
CA SER A 149 13.78 17.92 4.20
C SER A 149 12.98 17.78 5.49
N PRO A 150 12.99 18.79 6.39
CA PRO A 150 12.31 18.71 7.69
C PRO A 150 10.77 18.72 7.61
N TYR A 151 10.21 18.77 6.40
CA TYR A 151 8.77 18.85 6.13
C TYR A 151 8.24 17.65 5.33
N ALA A 152 9.07 16.61 5.13
CA ALA A 152 8.72 15.47 4.30
C ALA A 152 9.05 14.15 4.98
N ILE A 153 8.05 13.28 5.12
CA ILE A 153 8.19 11.94 5.68
C ILE A 153 7.64 10.91 4.69
N GLN A 154 8.23 9.72 4.68
CA GLN A 154 7.81 8.64 3.79
C GLN A 154 7.70 7.33 4.57
N GLY A 155 6.81 6.47 4.09
CA GLY A 155 6.66 5.09 4.55
C GLY A 155 6.08 4.25 3.43
N VAL A 156 6.25 2.94 3.55
CA VAL A 156 5.70 1.95 2.63
C VAL A 156 4.99 0.91 3.48
N PHE A 157 3.81 0.47 3.06
CA PHE A 157 3.12 -0.64 3.68
C PHE A 157 2.39 -1.47 2.63
N ASP A 158 2.22 -2.75 2.96
CA ASP A 158 1.54 -3.70 2.09
C ASP A 158 0.08 -3.79 2.50
N ILE A 159 -0.81 -3.73 1.51
CA ILE A 159 -2.23 -4.08 1.70
C ILE A 159 -2.37 -5.52 1.20
N GLY A 160 -2.46 -6.44 2.16
CA GLY A 160 -2.50 -7.89 1.92
C GLY A 160 -3.85 -8.40 1.38
N ASP A 161 -3.76 -9.51 0.64
CA ASP A 161 -4.75 -10.23 -0.19
C ASP A 161 -6.15 -10.54 0.39
N GLU A 162 -6.45 -10.29 1.67
CA GLU A 162 -7.60 -10.99 2.30
C GLU A 162 -8.93 -10.24 2.33
N THR A 163 -9.03 -8.98 1.89
CA THR A 163 -10.28 -8.23 2.14
C THR A 163 -10.71 -7.21 1.08
N LEU A 164 -10.15 -7.27 -0.14
CA LEU A 164 -10.55 -6.35 -1.20
C LEU A 164 -11.51 -7.00 -2.22
N ASP A 165 -12.66 -7.49 -1.75
CA ASP A 165 -13.62 -8.23 -2.59
C ASP A 165 -14.37 -7.36 -3.64
N SER A 166 -14.32 -6.03 -3.53
CA SER A 166 -15.03 -5.08 -4.41
C SER A 166 -14.17 -3.86 -4.81
N GLU A 167 -14.67 -2.99 -5.71
CA GLU A 167 -14.10 -1.64 -5.86
C GLU A 167 -14.09 -0.98 -4.48
N ILE A 168 -12.90 -0.72 -3.95
CA ILE A 168 -12.75 -0.12 -2.64
C ILE A 168 -12.18 1.26 -2.82
N SER A 169 -13.05 2.22 -2.54
CA SER A 169 -12.62 3.56 -2.20
C SER A 169 -11.97 3.51 -0.82
N LEU A 170 -10.68 3.84 -0.79
CA LEU A 170 -9.89 3.96 0.42
C LEU A 170 -9.87 5.42 0.83
N ASP A 171 -10.15 5.67 2.11
CA ASP A 171 -9.92 6.96 2.73
C ASP A 171 -8.67 6.89 3.61
N PHE A 172 -7.98 8.02 3.74
CA PHE A 172 -6.73 8.11 4.50
C PHE A 172 -6.90 9.07 5.66
N ILE A 173 -6.56 8.62 6.86
CA ILE A 173 -6.53 9.47 8.05
C ILE A 173 -5.08 9.63 8.46
N LEU A 174 -4.61 10.88 8.52
CA LEU A 174 -3.24 11.21 8.86
C LEU A 174 -3.19 11.75 10.29
N LEU A 175 -2.53 10.99 11.17
CA LEU A 175 -2.17 11.41 12.52
C LEU A 175 -0.73 11.90 12.55
N ILE A 176 -0.52 13.19 12.82
CA ILE A 176 0.78 13.86 12.84
C ILE A 176 1.17 14.15 14.28
N PHE A 177 2.40 13.89 14.65
CA PHE A 177 2.98 14.31 15.92
C PHE A 177 4.03 15.39 15.63
N PRO A 178 3.70 16.69 15.77
CA PRO A 178 4.66 17.76 15.58
C PRO A 178 5.76 17.74 16.65
N LYS A 179 6.97 18.16 16.27
CA LYS A 179 8.07 18.43 17.20
C LYS A 179 7.72 19.61 18.10
N ARG A 180 7.92 19.46 19.41
CA ARG A 180 7.54 20.46 20.43
C ARG A 180 8.19 21.84 20.22
N ASP A 181 9.42 21.87 19.72
CA ASP A 181 10.29 23.06 19.78
C ASP A 181 10.50 23.77 18.44
N LEU A 182 9.83 23.31 17.37
CA LEU A 182 10.05 23.80 16.00
C LEU A 182 8.77 24.35 15.36
N VAL A 183 8.08 25.21 16.11
CA VAL A 183 7.00 26.06 15.57
C VAL A 183 7.61 27.38 15.14
N LYS A 184 7.91 27.52 13.85
CA LYS A 184 8.44 28.78 13.30
C LYS A 184 7.31 29.56 12.65
N VAL A 185 6.91 30.69 13.25
CA VAL A 185 5.96 31.58 12.58
C VAL A 185 6.67 32.32 11.46
N ILE A 186 6.13 32.16 10.26
CA ILE A 186 6.71 32.67 9.02
C ILE A 186 6.19 34.08 8.75
N SER A 187 4.91 34.35 9.00
CA SER A 187 4.32 35.69 8.87
C SER A 187 2.84 35.73 9.26
N PRO A 188 2.32 36.82 9.85
CA PRO A 188 3.06 37.89 10.55
C PRO A 188 3.59 37.41 11.91
N LYS A 189 4.50 38.15 12.56
CA LYS A 189 4.99 37.83 13.92
C LYS A 189 3.77 37.78 14.87
N PRO A 190 3.53 36.68 15.60
CA PRO A 190 2.40 36.62 16.52
C PRO A 190 2.67 37.52 17.73
N PRO A 191 1.64 37.95 18.47
CA PRO A 191 1.81 38.43 19.83
C PRO A 191 2.53 37.36 20.69
N PRO A 192 3.15 37.73 21.82
CA PRO A 192 3.88 36.82 22.72
C PRO A 192 2.93 35.87 23.48
N VAL A 193 2.09 35.16 22.73
CA VAL A 193 1.30 34.05 23.22
C VAL A 193 2.27 32.89 23.36
N SER A 194 2.28 32.23 24.52
CA SER A 194 3.07 31.01 24.68
C SER A 194 2.76 30.06 23.52
N SER A 195 3.79 29.54 22.87
CA SER A 195 3.70 28.66 21.70
C SER A 195 2.71 27.49 21.92
N ILE A 196 2.54 27.07 23.18
CA ILE A 196 1.63 26.02 23.64
C ILE A 196 0.16 26.45 23.58
N ILE A 197 -0.19 27.67 24.00
CA ILE A 197 -1.58 28.18 23.94
C ILE A 197 -1.95 28.46 22.49
N PHE A 198 -1.00 28.96 21.69
CA PHE A 198 -1.22 29.19 20.27
C PHE A 198 -1.61 27.90 19.56
N LEU A 199 -0.88 26.79 19.79
CA LEU A 199 -1.14 25.44 19.26
C LEU A 199 -2.48 24.82 19.70
N LYS A 200 -2.96 25.13 20.90
CA LYS A 200 -4.23 24.58 21.44
C LYS A 200 -5.45 25.23 20.77
N ASN A 201 -5.38 26.49 20.39
CA ASN A 201 -6.48 27.22 19.73
C ASN A 201 -6.48 27.03 18.19
N ILE A 202 -5.70 26.08 17.66
CA ILE A 202 -5.52 25.81 16.22
C ILE A 202 -6.56 24.81 15.69
N SER A 203 -7.63 24.52 16.42
CA SER A 203 -8.75 23.67 15.94
C SER A 203 -9.38 24.15 14.62
N ILE A 204 -9.05 25.36 14.15
CA ILE A 204 -9.55 26.00 12.92
C ILE A 204 -8.44 26.16 11.84
N ALA A 205 -7.24 25.61 12.03
CA ALA A 205 -6.20 25.72 11.00
C ALA A 205 -6.50 24.96 9.73
N ARG A 206 -5.97 25.50 8.63
CA ARG A 206 -5.96 24.85 7.32
C ARG A 206 -4.51 24.54 6.96
N LEU A 207 -4.17 23.27 6.86
CA LEU A 207 -2.90 22.85 6.29
C LEU A 207 -3.08 22.70 4.78
N LYS A 208 -2.14 23.23 3.99
CA LYS A 208 -1.95 22.75 2.62
C LYS A 208 -0.91 21.63 2.71
N GLY A 209 -1.29 20.41 2.38
CA GLY A 209 -0.40 19.26 2.41
C GLY A 209 -0.50 18.51 1.09
N ASN A 210 0.63 18.02 0.58
CA ASN A 210 0.58 17.02 -0.48
C ASN A 210 0.91 15.67 0.15
N ILE A 211 -0.08 14.77 0.19
CA ILE A 211 0.17 13.35 0.46
C ILE A 211 0.27 12.65 -0.88
N ASN A 212 1.49 12.42 -1.35
CA ASN A 212 1.70 11.66 -2.56
C ASN A 212 1.61 10.17 -2.20
N VAL A 213 0.57 9.51 -2.68
CA VAL A 213 0.41 8.05 -2.56
C VAL A 213 0.89 7.41 -3.86
N ARG A 214 1.68 6.37 -3.76
CA ARG A 214 2.14 5.56 -4.88
C ARG A 214 1.64 4.14 -4.64
N LEU A 215 0.87 3.61 -5.58
CA LEU A 215 0.28 2.28 -5.49
C LEU A 215 0.99 1.38 -6.50
N GLU A 216 1.87 0.53 -6.01
CA GLU A 216 2.48 -0.50 -6.85
C GLU A 216 1.69 -1.79 -6.69
N ALA A 217 1.23 -2.38 -7.79
CA ALA A 217 0.53 -3.65 -7.75
C ALA A 217 1.44 -4.74 -8.33
N SER A 218 1.60 -5.83 -7.58
CA SER A 218 2.35 -7.02 -8.00
C SER A 218 1.41 -8.21 -8.15
N LEU A 219 1.42 -8.83 -9.34
CA LEU A 219 0.71 -10.07 -9.61
C LEU A 219 1.51 -11.20 -8.98
N ASN A 220 1.00 -11.72 -7.87
CA ASN A 220 1.56 -12.92 -7.28
C ASN A 220 0.77 -14.12 -7.79
N VAL A 221 1.39 -14.91 -8.67
CA VAL A 221 0.82 -16.18 -9.08
C VAL A 221 0.70 -17.09 -7.86
N SER A 222 -0.50 -17.60 -7.61
CA SER A 222 -0.74 -18.50 -6.48
C SER A 222 0.01 -19.81 -6.66
N ARG A 223 0.50 -20.40 -5.56
CA ARG A 223 1.13 -21.74 -5.60
C ARG A 223 0.22 -22.77 -6.26
N ASN A 224 -1.09 -22.71 -6.01
CA ASN A 224 -2.07 -23.62 -6.63
C ASN A 224 -2.14 -23.49 -8.16
N GLN A 225 -1.99 -22.30 -8.73
CA GLN A 225 -1.96 -22.13 -10.19
C GLN A 225 -0.68 -22.75 -10.79
N VAL A 226 0.46 -22.57 -10.12
CA VAL A 226 1.72 -23.21 -10.54
C VAL A 226 1.61 -24.73 -10.44
N THR A 227 1.10 -25.26 -9.32
CA THR A 227 0.92 -26.70 -9.11
C THR A 227 0.00 -27.30 -10.17
N ARG A 228 -1.13 -26.66 -10.48
CA ARG A 228 -2.04 -27.14 -11.54
C ARG A 228 -1.40 -27.17 -12.92
N ALA A 229 -0.57 -26.17 -13.25
CA ALA A 229 0.17 -26.17 -14.51
C ALA A 229 1.16 -27.34 -14.57
N ILE A 230 1.87 -27.62 -13.47
CA ILE A 230 2.77 -28.77 -13.32
C ILE A 230 2.00 -30.09 -13.45
N ASP A 231 0.84 -30.22 -12.81
CA ASP A 231 0.01 -31.43 -12.86
C ASP A 231 -0.45 -31.74 -14.29
N ILE A 232 -0.86 -30.73 -15.06
CA ILE A 232 -1.25 -30.86 -16.47
C ILE A 232 -0.05 -31.35 -17.30
N THR A 233 1.13 -30.76 -17.10
CA THR A 233 2.35 -31.20 -17.77
C THR A 233 2.69 -32.65 -17.41
N MET A 234 2.60 -33.03 -16.14
CA MET A 234 2.91 -34.39 -15.68
C MET A 234 1.94 -35.44 -16.21
N LEU A 235 0.65 -35.12 -16.31
CA LEU A 235 -0.32 -35.99 -16.99
C LEU A 235 0.05 -36.19 -18.45
N GLY A 236 0.47 -35.14 -19.15
CA GLY A 236 0.99 -35.24 -20.52
C GLY A 236 2.21 -36.16 -20.64
N VAL A 237 3.19 -36.01 -19.73
CA VAL A 237 4.40 -36.84 -19.70
C VAL A 237 4.06 -38.30 -19.42
N LEU A 238 3.16 -38.58 -18.47
CA LEU A 238 2.73 -39.94 -18.17
C LEU A 238 2.04 -40.60 -19.37
N MET A 239 1.15 -39.88 -20.06
CA MET A 239 0.48 -40.39 -21.26
C MET A 239 1.47 -40.68 -22.39
N LEU A 240 2.46 -39.80 -22.60
CA LEU A 240 3.54 -40.04 -23.56
C LEU A 240 4.41 -41.23 -23.15
N GLY A 241 4.72 -41.38 -21.85
CA GLY A 241 5.48 -42.52 -21.33
C GLY A 241 4.77 -43.86 -21.54
N VAL A 242 3.45 -43.91 -21.32
CA VAL A 242 2.63 -45.10 -21.60
C VAL A 242 2.57 -45.40 -23.11
N ASP A 243 2.47 -44.38 -23.96
CA ASP A 243 2.48 -44.54 -25.42
C ASP A 243 3.84 -45.08 -25.91
N ILE A 244 4.93 -44.53 -25.38
CA ILE A 244 6.30 -44.98 -25.66
C ILE A 244 6.51 -46.42 -25.20
N TYR A 245 6.03 -46.79 -24.01
CA TYR A 245 6.14 -48.16 -23.51
C TYR A 245 5.40 -49.15 -24.41
N ARG A 246 4.20 -48.79 -24.87
CA ARG A 246 3.39 -49.64 -25.76
C ARG A 246 3.96 -49.76 -27.17
N ASN A 247 4.60 -48.71 -27.67
CA ASN A 247 5.10 -48.63 -29.05
C ASN A 247 6.62 -48.39 -29.10
N TYR A 248 7.39 -49.08 -28.25
CA TYR A 248 8.81 -48.79 -28.04
C TYR A 248 9.64 -48.77 -29.33
N ASP A 249 9.39 -49.68 -30.26
CA ASP A 249 10.13 -49.78 -31.52
C ASP A 249 9.98 -48.53 -32.40
N GLU A 250 8.82 -47.85 -32.34
CA GLU A 250 8.58 -46.57 -33.04
C GLU A 250 9.44 -45.44 -32.45
N TYR A 251 9.70 -45.46 -31.14
CA TYR A 251 10.43 -44.41 -30.43
C TYR A 251 11.90 -44.72 -30.15
N LYS A 252 12.34 -45.96 -30.39
CA LYS A 252 13.69 -46.46 -30.09
C LYS A 252 14.79 -45.52 -30.58
N HIS A 253 14.67 -45.06 -31.82
CA HIS A 253 15.66 -44.16 -32.40
C HIS A 253 15.68 -42.78 -31.71
N THR A 254 14.51 -42.25 -31.37
CA THR A 254 14.34 -40.98 -30.66
C THR A 254 14.89 -41.06 -29.23
N ILE A 255 14.64 -42.15 -28.52
CA ILE A 255 15.13 -42.39 -27.15
C ILE A 255 16.65 -42.50 -27.13
N GLU A 256 17.25 -43.23 -28.07
CA GLU A 256 18.72 -43.34 -28.15
C GLU A 256 19.38 -42.01 -28.48
N LYS A 257 18.76 -41.18 -29.35
CA LYS A 257 19.20 -39.79 -29.55
C LYS A 257 19.11 -38.98 -28.26
N LEU A 258 18.01 -39.07 -27.52
CA LEU A 258 17.80 -38.31 -26.28
C LEU A 258 18.81 -38.71 -25.19
N LYS A 259 19.10 -40.01 -25.04
CA LYS A 259 20.16 -40.51 -24.14
C LYS A 259 21.53 -39.93 -24.47
N THR A 260 21.84 -39.81 -25.77
CA THR A 260 23.11 -39.26 -26.24
C THR A 260 23.21 -37.78 -25.89
N VAL A 261 22.15 -36.99 -26.14
CA VAL A 261 22.09 -35.57 -25.78
C VAL A 261 22.18 -35.35 -24.26
N LEU A 262 21.45 -36.15 -23.47
CA LEU A 262 21.51 -36.08 -22.01
C LEU A 262 22.91 -36.37 -21.46
N ARG A 263 23.62 -37.39 -21.99
CA ARG A 263 25.00 -37.68 -21.60
C ARG A 263 25.95 -36.53 -21.91
N GLU A 264 25.76 -35.85 -23.04
CA GLU A 264 26.56 -34.67 -23.36
C GLU A 264 26.26 -33.49 -22.43
N MET A 265 24.98 -33.25 -22.10
CA MET A 265 24.62 -32.19 -21.16
C MET A 265 25.19 -32.43 -19.77
N ILE A 266 25.11 -33.66 -19.24
CA ILE A 266 25.66 -34.03 -17.93
C ILE A 266 27.19 -33.91 -17.90
N LYS A 267 27.88 -34.16 -19.02
CA LYS A 267 29.34 -33.94 -19.11
C LYS A 267 29.74 -32.46 -19.11
N ARG A 268 28.83 -31.55 -19.46
CA ARG A 268 29.09 -30.11 -19.56
C ARG A 268 28.69 -29.34 -18.29
N SER A 269 27.88 -29.93 -17.42
CA SER A 269 27.53 -29.42 -16.08
C SER A 269 28.51 -29.89 -15.02
#